data_AF-A0A928HEZ7-F1
#
_entry.id   AF-A0A928HEZ7-F1
#
_cell.length_a   1.000
_cell.length_b   1.000
_cell.length_c   1.000
_cell.angle_alpha   90.00
_cell.angle_beta   90.00
_cell.angle_gamma   90.00
#
_symmetry.space_group_name_H-M   'P 1'
#
loop_
_entity.id
_entity.type
_entity.pdbx_description
1 polymer ?
#
loop_
_entity_poly.entity_id
_entity_poly.type
_entity_poly.pdbx_seq_one_letter_code
_entity_poly.pdbx_strand_id
1 'polypeptide(L)'
;MANILPSKTKYRKMHKGRNRGLAKGGDTIAFGDYAIQALERGKCSSSQLEAARVAINRHFKRRGKVWMRVFPQKSVTKKPAETRQGKGKGAVEYWAAVIKPGSILFEVSGIPASMAREAMRLADGKLPFKCRFVVREGVEIL
;
A
#
# COMPACT_ATOMS: atom_id res chain seq x y z
N MET A 1 12.30 -8.28 -11.61
CA MET A 1 11.67 -7.91 -10.33
C MET A 1 10.17 -7.97 -10.49
N ALA A 2 9.48 -8.78 -9.69
CA ALA A 2 8.02 -8.91 -9.76
C ALA A 2 7.36 -7.61 -9.27
N ASN A 3 7.04 -6.72 -10.21
CA ASN A 3 6.29 -5.51 -9.90
C ASN A 3 4.81 -5.90 -9.77
N ILE A 4 4.22 -5.68 -8.60
CA ILE A 4 2.79 -5.91 -8.35
C ILE A 4 2.00 -4.98 -9.29
N LEU A 5 1.34 -5.55 -10.30
CA LEU A 5 0.57 -4.81 -11.31
C LEU A 5 -0.57 -5.67 -11.87
N PRO A 6 -1.62 -5.06 -12.46
CA PRO A 6 -2.71 -5.80 -13.08
C PRO A 6 -2.23 -6.58 -14.31
N SER A 7 -2.58 -7.86 -14.39
CA SER A 7 -2.24 -8.71 -15.55
C SER A 7 -2.92 -8.23 -16.84
N LYS A 8 -4.18 -7.83 -16.76
CA LYS A 8 -4.96 -7.26 -17.87
C LYS A 8 -5.87 -6.15 -17.35
N THR A 9 -6.06 -5.11 -18.16
CA THR A 9 -7.06 -4.05 -17.89
C THR A 9 -7.88 -3.78 -19.15
N LYS A 10 -9.16 -3.41 -18.97
CA LYS A 10 -10.03 -3.01 -20.09
C LYS A 10 -9.51 -1.73 -20.77
N TYR A 11 -8.97 -0.80 -19.99
CA TYR A 11 -8.44 0.47 -20.48
C TYR A 11 -7.02 0.71 -19.97
N ARG A 12 -6.09 1.02 -20.88
CA ARG A 12 -4.69 1.26 -20.55
C ARG A 12 -4.47 2.53 -19.73
N LYS A 13 -5.14 3.64 -20.05
CA LYS A 13 -4.90 4.97 -19.45
C LYS A 13 -6.11 5.48 -18.66
N MET A 14 -6.03 5.50 -17.33
CA MET A 14 -7.12 5.99 -16.46
C MET A 14 -7.04 7.49 -16.17
N HIS A 15 -8.17 8.20 -16.08
CA HIS A 15 -8.19 9.60 -15.62
C HIS A 15 -7.71 9.72 -14.16
N LYS A 16 -7.09 10.86 -13.81
CA LYS A 16 -6.50 11.07 -12.48
C LYS A 16 -7.54 10.95 -11.36
N GLY A 17 -8.75 11.50 -11.57
CA GLY A 17 -9.79 11.56 -10.55
C GLY A 17 -9.38 12.41 -9.35
N ARG A 18 -10.21 12.38 -8.28
CA ARG A 18 -9.96 13.07 -7.01
C ARG A 18 -9.95 12.07 -5.86
N ASN A 19 -9.07 12.26 -4.87
CA ASN A 19 -9.01 11.43 -3.67
C ASN A 19 -9.64 12.17 -2.47
N ARG A 20 -10.91 11.88 -2.18
CA ARG A 20 -11.74 12.58 -1.18
C ARG A 20 -12.40 11.61 -0.20
N GLY A 21 -12.72 12.13 0.98
CA GLY A 21 -13.37 11.39 2.07
C GLY A 21 -12.46 10.39 2.77
N LEU A 22 -13.04 9.68 3.74
CA LEU A 22 -12.42 8.56 4.44
C LEU A 22 -12.57 7.27 3.64
N ALA A 23 -11.84 6.22 4.05
CA ALA A 23 -12.07 4.87 3.57
C ALA A 23 -13.52 4.47 3.86
N LYS A 24 -14.19 3.86 2.87
CA LYS A 24 -15.55 3.31 3.03
C LYS A 24 -15.54 1.82 3.42
N GLY A 25 -14.37 1.21 3.40
CA GLY A 25 -14.17 -0.20 3.65
C GLY A 25 -12.70 -0.57 3.54
N GLY A 26 -12.34 -1.75 4.01
CA GLY A 26 -10.94 -2.16 4.18
C GLY A 26 -10.24 -1.36 5.26
N ASP A 27 -10.99 -0.85 6.23
CA ASP A 27 -10.57 -0.06 7.38
C ASP A 27 -10.46 -0.88 8.67
N THR A 28 -10.94 -2.12 8.64
CA THR A 28 -10.83 -3.12 9.71
C THR A 28 -9.90 -4.27 9.33
N ILE A 29 -9.29 -4.88 10.35
CA ILE A 29 -8.43 -6.06 10.21
C ILE A 29 -9.30 -7.28 9.90
N ALA A 30 -9.04 -7.95 8.77
CA ALA A 30 -9.84 -9.10 8.35
C ALA A 30 -9.13 -10.44 8.53
N PHE A 31 -7.81 -10.49 8.32
CA PHE A 31 -7.05 -11.74 8.30
C PHE A 31 -6.08 -11.85 9.47
N GLY A 32 -5.16 -10.90 9.61
CA GLY A 32 -4.06 -10.96 10.57
C GLY A 32 -4.43 -10.56 12.00
N ASP A 33 -3.41 -10.49 12.86
CA ASP A 33 -3.51 -10.09 14.26
C ASP A 33 -3.10 -8.63 14.44
N TYR A 34 -2.19 -8.16 13.59
CA TYR A 34 -1.67 -6.79 13.59
C TYR A 34 -1.72 -6.20 12.19
N ALA A 35 -1.83 -4.87 12.10
CA ALA A 35 -1.96 -4.17 10.84
C ALA A 35 -1.31 -2.79 10.85
N ILE A 36 -1.10 -2.25 9.65
CA ILE A 36 -0.72 -0.85 9.42
C ILE A 36 -1.84 -0.12 8.68
N GLN A 37 -2.34 0.95 9.29
CA GLN A 37 -3.45 1.76 8.80
C GLN A 37 -2.96 3.14 8.36
N ALA A 38 -3.39 3.59 7.19
CA ALA A 38 -3.06 4.93 6.68
C ALA A 38 -3.79 6.02 7.46
N LEU A 39 -3.07 7.06 7.89
CA LEU A 39 -3.65 8.26 8.52
C LEU A 39 -3.94 9.37 7.52
N GLU A 40 -3.16 9.42 6.43
CA GLU A 40 -3.28 10.44 5.41
C GLU A 40 -3.73 9.83 4.07
N ARG A 41 -3.99 10.72 3.11
CA ARG A 41 -4.42 10.32 1.76
C ARG A 41 -3.24 10.41 0.81
N GLY A 42 -3.19 9.49 -0.16
CA GLY A 42 -2.11 9.52 -1.13
C GLY A 42 -2.28 8.50 -2.24
N LYS A 43 -1.29 8.49 -3.13
CA LYS A 43 -1.07 7.37 -4.04
C LYS A 43 0.15 6.62 -3.55
N CYS A 44 0.03 5.30 -3.39
CA CYS A 44 1.16 4.43 -3.08
C CYS A 44 1.53 3.66 -4.34
N SER A 45 2.75 3.81 -4.85
CA SER A 45 3.21 3.10 -6.04
C SER A 45 3.37 1.60 -5.76
N SER A 46 3.34 0.78 -6.80
CA SER A 46 3.67 -0.64 -6.70
C SER A 46 5.05 -0.88 -6.07
N SER A 47 6.04 -0.04 -6.38
CA SER A 47 7.38 -0.11 -5.80
C SER A 47 7.42 0.21 -4.30
N GLN A 48 6.62 1.18 -3.84
CA GLN A 48 6.52 1.51 -2.40
C GLN A 48 5.84 0.38 -1.62
N LEU A 49 4.77 -0.19 -2.18
CA LEU A 49 4.10 -1.35 -1.60
C LEU A 49 5.05 -2.55 -1.50
N GLU A 50 5.81 -2.83 -2.55
CA GLU A 50 6.79 -3.92 -2.54
C GLU A 50 7.94 -3.65 -1.56
N ALA A 51 8.44 -2.41 -1.48
CA ALA A 51 9.47 -2.03 -0.51
C ALA A 51 8.99 -2.22 0.93
N ALA A 52 7.76 -1.81 1.25
CA ALA A 52 7.14 -2.04 2.55
C ALA A 52 6.97 -3.55 2.83
N ARG A 53 6.44 -4.33 1.88
CA ARG A 53 6.27 -5.78 2.01
C ARG A 53 7.61 -6.51 2.25
N VAL A 54 8.65 -6.10 1.55
CA VAL A 54 10.01 -6.66 1.71
C VAL A 54 10.58 -6.28 3.07
N ALA A 55 10.40 -5.04 3.54
CA ALA A 55 10.84 -4.61 4.87
C ALA A 55 10.20 -5.46 5.98
N ILE A 56 8.88 -5.67 5.90
CA ILE A 56 8.12 -6.53 6.82
C ILE A 56 8.68 -7.97 6.81
N ASN A 57 8.76 -8.59 5.64
CA ASN A 57 9.23 -9.99 5.53
C ASN A 57 10.68 -10.20 5.96
N ARG A 58 11.55 -9.21 5.72
CA ARG A 58 12.95 -9.25 6.16
C ARG A 58 13.05 -9.20 7.68
N HIS A 59 12.27 -8.33 8.34
CA HIS A 59 12.27 -8.25 9.79
C HIS A 59 11.77 -9.55 10.44
N PHE A 60 10.77 -10.19 9.83
CA PHE A 60 10.25 -11.48 10.30
C PHE A 60 11.16 -12.68 10.05
N LYS A 61 12.27 -12.50 9.32
CA LYS A 61 13.10 -13.62 8.84
C LYS A 61 12.24 -14.68 8.11
N ARG A 62 11.19 -14.23 7.40
CA ARG A 62 10.18 -15.06 6.72
C ARG A 62 9.35 -15.98 7.64
N ARG A 63 9.24 -15.68 8.93
CA ARG A 63 8.28 -16.31 9.84
C ARG A 63 6.93 -15.59 9.80
N GLY A 64 5.85 -16.29 10.11
CA GLY A 64 4.50 -15.73 10.08
C GLY A 64 3.94 -15.52 8.68
N LYS A 65 2.79 -14.84 8.61
CA LYS A 65 2.08 -14.54 7.36
C LYS A 65 1.92 -13.04 7.18
N VAL A 66 1.99 -12.58 5.92
CA VAL A 66 1.81 -11.19 5.53
C VAL A 66 0.73 -11.10 4.46
N TRP A 67 -0.29 -10.29 4.71
CA TRP A 67 -1.30 -9.95 3.72
C TRP A 67 -1.13 -8.52 3.27
N MET A 68 -1.24 -8.30 1.96
CA MET A 68 -1.34 -6.96 1.39
C MET A 68 -2.81 -6.70 1.06
N ARG A 69 -3.43 -5.77 1.79
CA ARG A 69 -4.87 -5.45 1.67
C ARG A 69 -5.18 -4.48 0.53
N VAL A 70 -4.16 -3.85 -0.05
CA VAL A 70 -4.28 -2.89 -1.14
C VAL A 70 -3.60 -3.39 -2.41
N PHE A 71 -4.17 -3.06 -3.56
CA PHE A 71 -3.62 -3.45 -4.85
C PHE A 71 -3.43 -2.23 -5.75
N PRO A 72 -2.29 -2.09 -6.46
CA PRO A 72 -2.04 -0.95 -7.34
C PRO A 72 -2.80 -1.09 -8.67
N GLN A 73 -4.07 -0.70 -8.66
CA GLN A 73 -4.98 -0.82 -9.82
C GLN A 73 -5.02 0.41 -10.72
N LYS A 74 -4.43 1.54 -10.31
CA LYS A 74 -4.55 2.80 -11.06
C LYS A 74 -3.32 3.08 -11.91
N SER A 75 -3.49 3.20 -13.22
CA SER A 75 -2.41 3.62 -14.11
C SER A 75 -2.09 5.11 -13.96
N VAL A 76 -0.80 5.41 -13.78
CA VAL A 76 -0.28 6.79 -13.72
C VAL A 76 0.57 7.04 -14.95
N THR A 77 0.26 8.11 -15.66
CA THR A 77 0.94 8.47 -16.92
C THR A 77 1.89 9.64 -16.72
N LYS A 78 3.01 9.63 -17.44
CA LYS A 78 3.97 10.73 -17.51
C LYS A 78 4.22 11.10 -18.98
N LYS A 79 4.32 12.39 -19.28
CA LYS A 79 4.79 12.85 -20.58
C LYS A 79 6.33 12.78 -20.62
N PRO A 80 6.95 12.47 -21.76
CA PRO A 80 8.40 12.54 -21.90
C PRO A 80 8.91 13.94 -21.54
N ALA A 81 10.13 13.99 -21.00
CA ALA A 81 10.82 15.25 -20.79
C ALA A 81 10.95 16.01 -22.12
N GLU A 82 11.11 17.34 -22.05
CA GLU A 82 11.40 18.19 -23.22
C GLU A 82 10.28 18.26 -24.27
N THR A 83 9.07 17.79 -23.95
CA THR A 83 7.89 17.89 -24.82
C THR A 83 6.95 19.02 -24.41
N ARG A 84 6.34 19.70 -25.40
CA ARG A 84 5.32 20.73 -25.17
C ARG A 84 3.99 20.13 -24.65
N GLN A 85 3.12 21.00 -24.13
CA GLN A 85 1.74 20.64 -23.80
C GLN A 85 0.92 20.27 -25.05
N GLY A 86 -0.24 19.61 -24.87
CA GLY A 86 -1.02 19.05 -25.99
C GLY A 86 -0.55 17.66 -26.44
N LYS A 87 -0.85 17.26 -27.69
CA LYS A 87 -0.50 15.95 -28.31
C LYS A 87 -1.00 14.70 -27.56
N GLY A 88 -2.06 14.86 -26.76
CA GLY A 88 -2.68 13.78 -26.01
C GLY A 88 -1.94 13.40 -24.71
N LYS A 89 -2.36 12.27 -24.15
CA LYS A 89 -1.90 11.79 -22.84
C LYS A 89 -0.66 10.92 -22.97
N GLY A 90 0.31 11.11 -22.07
CA GLY A 90 1.56 10.34 -22.03
C GLY A 90 1.39 8.83 -21.84
N ALA A 91 2.52 8.12 -21.90
CA ALA A 91 2.56 6.68 -21.64
C ALA A 91 2.30 6.36 -20.16
N VAL A 92 1.87 5.13 -19.87
CA VAL A 92 1.75 4.64 -18.48
C VAL A 92 3.15 4.39 -17.95
N GLU A 93 3.51 5.10 -16.88
CA GLU A 93 4.82 5.02 -16.24
C GLU A 93 4.83 3.95 -15.15
N TYR A 94 3.81 3.99 -14.27
CA TYR A 94 3.69 3.06 -13.15
C TYR A 94 2.23 2.86 -12.74
N TRP A 95 2.03 1.88 -11.86
CA TRP A 95 0.76 1.59 -11.22
C TRP A 95 0.79 2.00 -9.76
N ALA A 96 -0.33 2.51 -9.26
CA ALA A 96 -0.46 2.94 -7.88
C ALA A 96 -1.81 2.56 -7.29
N ALA A 97 -1.82 2.33 -5.98
CA ALA A 97 -3.03 2.22 -5.17
C ALA A 97 -3.45 3.63 -4.72
N VAL A 98 -4.75 3.93 -4.79
CA VAL A 98 -5.30 5.16 -4.20
C VAL A 98 -5.67 4.86 -2.76
N ILE A 99 -4.96 5.51 -1.83
CA ILE A 99 -5.10 5.26 -0.40
C ILE A 99 -5.90 6.40 0.23
N LYS A 100 -6.86 6.04 1.08
CA LYS A 100 -7.63 6.96 1.89
C LYS A 100 -7.26 6.82 3.37
N PRO A 101 -7.46 7.87 4.18
CA PRO A 101 -7.35 7.76 5.62
C PRO A 101 -8.28 6.67 6.15
N GLY A 102 -7.77 5.84 7.06
CA GLY A 102 -8.47 4.68 7.61
C GLY A 102 -8.21 3.37 6.88
N SER A 103 -7.65 3.37 5.66
CA SER A 103 -7.38 2.12 4.94
C SER A 103 -6.28 1.28 5.61
N ILE A 104 -6.54 -0.01 5.84
CA ILE A 104 -5.54 -1.00 6.19
C ILE A 104 -4.73 -1.38 4.95
N LEU A 105 -3.40 -1.33 5.05
CA LEU A 105 -2.50 -1.60 3.90
C LEU A 105 -1.90 -2.99 3.96
N PHE A 106 -1.38 -3.35 5.13
CA PHE A 106 -0.79 -4.66 5.38
C PHE A 106 -1.30 -5.22 6.70
N GLU A 107 -1.41 -6.54 6.75
CA GLU A 107 -1.71 -7.30 7.95
C GLU A 107 -0.67 -8.39 8.14
N VAL A 108 -0.43 -8.75 9.40
CA VAL A 108 0.55 -9.78 9.78
C VAL A 108 0.00 -10.64 10.91
N SER A 109 0.43 -11.90 10.95
CA SER A 109 0.01 -12.88 11.97
C SER A 109 1.11 -13.93 12.18
N GLY A 110 1.05 -14.63 13.32
CA GLY A 110 1.99 -15.70 13.67
C GLY A 110 3.34 -15.19 14.15
N ILE A 111 3.35 -14.00 14.76
CA ILE A 111 4.54 -13.36 15.34
C ILE A 111 4.17 -12.60 16.62
N PRO A 112 5.14 -12.36 17.53
CA PRO A 112 4.91 -11.56 18.74
C PRO A 112 4.61 -10.08 18.42
N ALA A 113 3.88 -9.41 19.32
CA ALA A 113 3.48 -8.00 19.17
C ALA A 113 4.68 -7.05 19.03
N SER A 114 5.76 -7.29 19.78
CA SER A 114 7.00 -6.51 19.72
C SER A 114 7.64 -6.54 18.32
N MET A 115 7.71 -7.73 17.72
CA MET A 115 8.22 -7.92 16.36
C MET A 115 7.29 -7.33 15.31
N ALA A 116 5.97 -7.47 15.48
CA ALA A 116 4.99 -6.87 14.59
C ALA A 116 5.09 -5.34 14.58
N ARG A 117 5.21 -4.72 15.76
CA ARG A 117 5.34 -3.27 15.92
C ARG A 117 6.57 -2.73 15.22
N GLU A 118 7.72 -3.36 15.42
CA GLU A 118 8.97 -2.92 14.80
C GLU A 118 8.95 -3.12 13.28
N ALA A 119 8.42 -4.25 12.78
CA ALA A 119 8.26 -4.44 11.34
C ALA A 119 7.34 -3.41 10.69
N MET A 120 6.24 -3.06 11.34
CA MET A 120 5.31 -2.03 10.84
C MET A 120 5.94 -0.64 10.87
N ARG A 121 6.78 -0.33 11.87
CA ARG A 121 7.57 0.91 11.90
C ARG A 121 8.54 0.99 10.71
N LEU A 122 9.22 -0.10 10.39
CA LEU A 122 10.11 -0.17 9.22
C LEU A 122 9.34 -0.05 7.90
N ALA A 123 8.12 -0.60 7.83
CA ALA A 123 7.24 -0.48 6.68
C ALA A 123 6.74 0.97 6.48
N ASP A 124 6.36 1.65 7.57
CA ASP A 124 5.91 3.05 7.56
C ASP A 124 6.96 3.96 6.92
N GLY A 125 8.25 3.75 7.24
CA GLY A 125 9.36 4.48 6.61
C GLY A 125 9.55 4.24 5.11
N LYS A 126 8.79 3.31 4.49
CA LYS A 126 8.77 3.08 3.03
C LYS A 126 7.53 3.66 2.35
N LEU A 127 6.52 4.05 3.13
CA LEU A 127 5.27 4.56 2.62
C LEU A 127 5.33 6.09 2.46
N PRO A 128 4.61 6.67 1.48
CA PRO A 128 4.68 8.10 1.18
C PRO A 128 3.80 8.97 2.10
N PHE A 129 3.23 8.41 3.16
CA PHE A 129 2.30 9.07 4.06
C PHE A 129 2.35 8.42 5.45
N LYS A 130 1.87 9.15 6.47
CA LYS A 130 1.86 8.65 7.85
C LYS A 130 0.88 7.49 8.02
N CYS A 131 1.32 6.48 8.75
CA CYS A 131 0.48 5.35 9.16
C CYS A 131 0.49 5.18 10.68
N ARG A 132 -0.42 4.34 11.18
CA ARG A 132 -0.42 3.85 12.56
C ARG A 132 -0.45 2.33 12.61
N PHE A 133 0.15 1.78 13.66
CA PHE A 133 0.01 0.38 14.02
C PHE A 133 -1.35 0.12 14.67
N VAL A 134 -2.00 -0.96 14.28
CA VAL A 134 -3.32 -1.37 14.81
C VAL A 134 -3.26 -2.83 15.21
N VAL A 135 -3.90 -3.16 16.32
CA VAL A 135 -4.00 -4.52 16.86
C VAL A 135 -5.45 -4.98 16.74
N ARG A 136 -5.66 -6.25 16.40
CA ARG A 136 -7.00 -6.85 16.38
C ARG A 136 -7.55 -6.91 17.81
N GLU A 137 -8.83 -6.62 17.95
CA GLU A 137 -9.53 -6.77 19.23
C GLU A 137 -9.42 -8.22 19.73
N GLY A 138 -9.16 -8.39 21.02
CA GLY A 138 -8.97 -9.70 21.65
C GLY A 138 -7.55 -10.31 21.54
N VAL A 139 -6.61 -9.63 20.88
CA VAL A 139 -5.19 -10.04 20.88
C VAL A 139 -4.48 -9.38 22.06
N GLU A 140 -3.97 -10.20 22.99
CA GLU A 140 -3.18 -9.72 24.12
C GLU A 140 -1.83 -9.15 23.65
N ILE A 141 -1.51 -7.96 24.14
CA ILE A 141 -0.23 -7.30 23.89
C ILE A 141 0.68 -7.64 25.08
N LEU A 142 1.17 -8.87 25.13
CA LEU A 142 2.23 -9.28 26.07
C LEU A 142 3.60 -8.85 25.54
#